data_AF-A0A838HP62-F1
#
_entry.id   AF-A0A838HP62-F1
#
_cell.length_a   1.000
_cell.length_b   1.000
_cell.length_c   1.000
_cell.angle_alpha   90.00
_cell.angle_beta   90.00
_cell.angle_gamma   90.00
#
_symmetry.space_group_name_H-M   'P 1'
#
loop_
_entity.id
_entity.type
_entity.pdbx_description
1 polymer ?
#
loop_
_entity_poly.entity_id
_entity_poly.type
_entity_poly.pdbx_seq_one_letter_code
_entity_poly.pdbx_strand_id
1 'polypeptide(L)'
;MPRKRSSRIYLKRGRFYADFRDYADVGGSKEALVALGSRFATQDRAEAERLANAQLQRYERLSKAVGHVKGARDLRRFGAYIEHHLALKAAASPATNQWLESVEVHLDTAKAFFGAGILLDKISVSLVSDYVIHLATLPNGRLLTNGKGVAMLSPSTQRKYLNSLSNLFRRAISEGFLPPGANPVTALLDKPTGEPEEADWLEADEAALVLYAARIYRPMREDLALRCVYALVATLLLTGGRLAEVLGLEIGDVNFQRETITF
;
A
#
# COMPACT_ATOMS: atom_id res chain seq x y z
N MET A 1 -4.92 19.16 25.04
CA MET A 1 -3.65 19.11 25.80
C MET A 1 -3.85 18.25 27.04
N PRO A 2 -2.97 17.29 27.34
CA PRO A 2 -3.06 16.51 28.58
C PRO A 2 -2.94 17.43 29.81
N ARG A 3 -3.70 17.14 30.87
CA ARG A 3 -3.70 17.91 32.12
C ARG A 3 -2.28 17.95 32.71
N LYS A 4 -1.75 19.16 32.91
CA LYS A 4 -0.46 19.39 33.60
C LYS A 4 -0.55 18.87 35.04
N ARG A 5 0.07 17.73 35.34
CA ARG A 5 0.23 17.23 36.72
C ARG A 5 1.27 18.07 37.47
N SER A 6 1.04 18.34 38.75
CA SER A 6 1.96 19.11 39.60
C SER A 6 3.26 18.37 39.91
N SER A 7 3.26 17.03 39.86
CA SER A 7 4.46 16.20 39.91
C SER A 7 4.26 14.92 39.09
N ARG A 8 5.26 14.58 38.27
CA ARG A 8 5.29 13.37 37.42
C ARG A 8 6.20 12.28 37.98
N ILE A 9 7.03 12.61 38.97
CA ILE A 9 7.98 11.70 39.59
C ILE A 9 7.42 11.15 40.90
N TYR A 10 7.70 9.88 41.19
CA TYR A 10 7.31 9.23 42.43
C TYR A 10 8.44 8.32 42.94
N LEU A 11 8.51 8.18 44.27
CA LEU A 11 9.49 7.33 44.93
C LEU A 11 8.92 5.92 45.11
N LYS A 12 9.69 4.90 44.74
CA LYS A 12 9.36 3.50 44.98
C LYS A 12 10.60 2.78 45.49
N ARG A 13 10.54 2.26 46.73
CA ARG A 13 11.66 1.57 47.40
C ARG A 13 12.97 2.37 47.36
N GLY A 14 12.89 3.67 47.68
CA GLY A 14 14.06 4.56 47.75
C GLY A 14 14.65 4.98 46.39
N ARG A 15 13.95 4.76 45.27
CA ARG A 15 14.40 5.16 43.93
C ARG A 15 13.30 5.89 43.17
N PHE A 16 13.69 6.78 42.26
CA PHE A 16 12.76 7.62 41.52
C PHE A 16 12.30 7.00 40.19
N TYR A 17 11.00 7.11 39.95
CA TYR A 17 10.32 6.70 38.73
C TYR A 17 9.45 7.85 38.22
N ALA A 18 9.05 7.80 36.96
CA ALA A 18 8.11 8.75 36.37
C ALA A 18 6.91 8.06 35.71
N ASP A 19 5.77 8.73 35.71
CA ASP A 19 4.53 8.28 35.05
C ASP A 19 4.26 9.15 33.80
N PHE A 20 4.51 8.57 32.63
CA PHE A 20 4.27 9.19 31.31
C PHE A 20 3.07 8.57 30.58
N ARG A 21 2.15 7.91 31.29
CA ARG A 21 0.97 7.29 30.65
C ARG A 21 0.04 8.28 29.93
N ASP A 22 0.17 9.57 30.21
CA ASP A 22 -0.51 10.63 29.44
C ASP A 22 0.05 10.82 28.01
N TYR A 23 1.21 10.22 27.73
CA TYR A 23 1.83 10.09 26.42
C TYR A 23 1.85 8.63 25.93
N ALA A 24 0.91 7.79 26.40
CA ALA A 24 0.83 6.38 26.01
C ALA A 24 0.64 6.17 24.50
N ASP A 25 0.10 7.18 23.80
CA ASP A 25 -0.04 7.24 22.35
C ASP A 25 1.29 7.27 21.59
N VAL A 26 2.37 7.73 22.23
CA VAL A 26 3.73 7.78 21.69
C VAL A 26 4.72 6.89 22.48
N GLY A 27 4.20 5.87 23.17
CA GLY A 27 5.00 4.91 23.93
C GLY A 27 5.37 5.33 25.35
N GLY A 28 4.68 6.33 25.92
CA GLY A 28 4.84 6.74 27.31
C GLY A 28 4.30 5.71 28.29
N SER A 29 5.09 5.37 29.31
CA SER A 29 4.72 4.38 30.33
C SER A 29 5.21 4.77 31.73
N LYS A 30 5.19 3.84 32.69
CA LYS A 30 5.85 4.03 33.99
C LYS A 30 7.30 3.62 33.86
N GLU A 31 8.20 4.58 33.97
CA GLU A 31 9.62 4.40 33.64
C GLU A 31 10.52 4.67 34.84
N ALA A 32 11.61 3.91 34.92
CA ALA A 32 12.70 4.13 35.87
C ALA A 32 13.55 5.31 35.41
N LEU A 33 13.84 6.27 36.30
CA LEU A 33 14.69 7.41 35.97
C LEU A 33 16.16 7.02 36.16
N VAL A 34 16.75 6.46 35.10
CA VAL A 34 18.10 5.90 35.10
C VAL A 34 19.08 6.90 34.47
N ALA A 35 20.14 7.24 35.19
CA ALA A 35 21.21 8.09 34.68
C ALA A 35 22.07 7.35 33.64
N LEU A 36 22.72 8.08 32.73
CA LEU A 36 23.59 7.50 31.71
C LEU A 36 24.74 6.73 32.36
N GLY A 37 24.92 5.46 31.99
CA GLY A 37 25.93 4.57 32.58
C GLY A 37 25.52 3.88 33.89
N SER A 38 24.36 4.22 34.46
CA SER A 38 23.83 3.54 35.65
C SER A 38 22.90 2.40 35.28
N ARG A 39 22.91 1.32 36.08
CA ARG A 39 22.01 0.17 35.89
C ARG A 39 20.68 0.31 36.65
N PHE A 40 20.58 1.32 37.51
CA PHE A 40 19.48 1.49 38.45
C PHE A 40 18.92 2.91 38.41
N ALA A 41 17.65 3.06 38.79
CA ALA A 41 17.02 4.36 38.97
C ALA A 41 17.73 5.19 40.04
N THR A 42 17.88 6.49 39.79
CA THR A 42 18.56 7.42 40.69
C THR A 42 17.82 7.54 42.04
N GLN A 43 18.60 7.82 43.08
CA GLN A 43 18.13 8.14 44.43
C GLN A 43 18.17 9.66 44.68
N ASP A 44 18.80 10.43 43.80
CA ASP A 44 18.86 11.89 43.87
C ASP A 44 17.61 12.50 43.21
N ARG A 45 16.93 13.37 43.95
CA ARG A 45 15.73 14.06 43.48
C ARG A 45 16.04 15.07 42.37
N ALA A 46 17.15 15.81 42.47
CA ALA A 46 17.50 16.83 41.48
C ALA A 46 17.83 16.18 40.12
N GLU A 47 18.53 15.05 40.16
CA GLU A 47 18.82 14.25 38.98
C GLU A 47 17.55 13.61 38.40
N ALA A 48 16.65 13.09 39.25
CA ALA A 48 15.36 12.55 38.82
C ALA A 48 14.51 13.59 38.09
N GLU A 49 14.43 14.82 38.60
CA GLU A 49 13.69 15.91 37.96
C GLU A 49 14.29 16.27 36.59
N ARG A 50 15.63 16.30 36.46
CA ARG A 50 16.31 16.47 35.17
C ARG A 50 15.98 15.36 34.17
N LEU A 51 16.09 14.09 34.58
CA LEU A 51 15.82 12.93 33.73
C LEU A 51 14.35 12.91 33.29
N ALA A 52 13.43 13.20 34.21
CA ALA A 52 12.01 13.25 33.90
C ALA A 52 11.65 14.38 32.93
N ASN A 53 12.26 15.56 33.07
CA ASN A 53 12.05 16.67 32.15
C ASN A 53 12.62 16.39 30.75
N ALA A 54 13.79 15.75 30.66
CA ALA A 54 14.36 15.35 29.38
C ALA A 54 13.47 14.33 28.65
N GLN A 55 12.96 13.33 29.39
CA GLN A 55 12.04 12.33 28.85
C GLN A 55 10.67 12.93 28.47
N LEU A 56 10.16 13.89 29.26
CA LEU A 56 8.95 14.64 28.93
C LEU A 56 9.11 15.42 27.62
N GLN A 57 10.23 16.13 27.44
CA GLN A 57 10.50 16.86 26.20
C GLN A 57 10.59 15.92 24.99
N ARG A 58 11.14 14.71 25.16
CA ARG A 58 11.14 13.67 24.12
C ARG A 58 9.71 13.27 23.76
N TYR A 59 8.86 12.99 24.74
CA TYR A 59 7.46 12.65 24.48
C TYR A 59 6.66 13.81 23.91
N GLU A 60 6.92 15.05 24.31
CA GLU A 60 6.30 16.23 23.70
C GLU A 60 6.71 16.42 22.25
N ARG A 61 7.97 16.14 21.88
CA ARG A 61 8.42 16.17 20.49
C ARG A 61 7.76 15.07 19.66
N LEU A 62 7.71 13.84 20.18
CA LEU A 62 7.02 12.73 19.53
C LEU A 62 5.52 13.01 19.39
N SER A 63 4.89 13.53 20.44
CA SER A 63 3.48 13.92 20.44
C SER A 63 3.20 15.09 19.52
N LYS A 64 4.13 16.05 19.34
CA LYS A 64 4.01 17.12 18.34
C LYS A 64 4.19 16.63 16.90
N ALA A 65 5.05 15.63 16.69
CA ALA A 65 5.23 14.98 15.39
C ALA A 65 3.98 14.17 14.99
N VAL A 66 3.34 13.50 15.97
CA VAL A 66 2.06 12.78 15.78
C VAL A 66 0.85 13.74 15.79
N GLY A 67 0.96 14.86 16.51
CA GLY A 67 -0.13 15.78 16.85
C GLY A 67 -0.45 16.86 15.82
N HIS A 68 0.16 16.82 14.63
CA HIS A 68 -0.23 17.70 13.52
C HIS A 68 -1.44 17.21 12.71
N VAL A 69 -2.08 16.09 13.10
CA VAL A 69 -3.36 15.68 12.51
C VAL A 69 -4.49 15.83 13.52
N LYS A 70 -5.22 16.94 13.40
CA LYS A 70 -6.57 17.12 13.97
C LYS A 70 -7.42 15.93 13.48
N GLY A 71 -7.66 14.91 14.33
CA GLY A 71 -8.31 13.66 13.93
C GLY A 71 -7.60 12.35 14.29
N ALA A 72 -6.43 12.39 14.94
CA ALA A 72 -5.58 11.22 15.23
C ALA A 72 -6.26 10.02 15.95
N ARG A 73 -7.36 10.22 16.68
CA ARG A 73 -8.13 9.09 17.26
C ARG A 73 -8.93 8.33 16.20
N ASP A 74 -9.41 9.01 15.17
CA ASP A 74 -10.21 8.41 14.11
C ASP A 74 -9.32 7.64 13.13
N LEU A 75 -8.12 8.16 12.84
CA LEU A 75 -7.12 7.51 12.00
C LEU A 75 -6.54 6.19 12.55
N ARG A 76 -6.87 5.82 13.80
CA ARG A 76 -6.59 4.46 14.29
C ARG A 76 -7.55 3.42 13.74
N ARG A 77 -8.72 3.85 13.24
CA ARG A 77 -9.69 2.98 12.58
C ARG A 77 -9.25 2.75 11.14
N PHE A 78 -9.41 1.52 10.69
CA PHE A 78 -8.94 1.06 9.39
C PHE A 78 -9.56 1.85 8.23
N GLY A 79 -10.88 2.07 8.26
CA GLY A 79 -11.58 2.81 7.21
C GLY A 79 -11.11 4.26 7.07
N ALA A 80 -11.01 4.98 8.19
CA ALA A 80 -10.51 6.36 8.19
C ALA A 80 -9.03 6.44 7.74
N TYR A 81 -8.23 5.43 8.09
CA TYR A 81 -6.84 5.38 7.66
C TYR A 81 -6.69 5.06 6.17
N ILE A 82 -7.59 4.27 5.57
CA ILE A 82 -7.62 4.04 4.11
C ILE A 82 -7.81 5.38 3.38
N GLU A 83 -8.80 6.19 3.80
CA GLU A 83 -9.10 7.47 3.18
C GLU A 83 -7.90 8.43 3.27
N HIS A 84 -7.27 8.51 4.44
CA HIS A 84 -6.03 9.26 4.65
C HIS A 84 -4.88 8.74 3.78
N HIS A 85 -4.71 7.42 3.67
CA HIS A 85 -3.66 6.80 2.85
C HIS A 85 -3.84 7.11 1.35
N LEU A 86 -5.06 7.03 0.84
CA LEU A 86 -5.41 7.32 -0.55
C LEU A 86 -5.19 8.79 -0.88
N ALA A 87 -5.64 9.70 -0.01
CA ALA A 87 -5.41 11.15 -0.17
C ALA A 87 -3.91 11.49 -0.25
N LEU A 88 -3.09 10.89 0.62
CA LEU A 88 -1.63 11.08 0.57
C LEU A 88 -0.98 10.45 -0.66
N LYS A 89 -1.49 9.31 -1.15
CA LYS A 89 -0.99 8.71 -2.40
C LYS A 89 -1.31 9.57 -3.61
N ALA A 90 -2.51 10.13 -3.67
CA ALA A 90 -2.93 11.05 -4.74
C ALA A 90 -2.09 12.33 -4.75
N ALA A 91 -1.71 12.84 -3.56
CA ALA A 91 -0.87 14.04 -3.46
C ALA A 91 0.61 13.81 -3.77
N ALA A 92 1.14 12.60 -3.55
CA ALA A 92 2.58 12.34 -3.57
C ALA A 92 3.18 12.04 -4.96
N SER A 93 2.37 11.78 -5.99
CA SER A 93 2.88 11.44 -7.32
C SER A 93 1.81 11.68 -8.38
N PRO A 94 2.16 12.00 -9.63
CA PRO A 94 1.27 11.79 -10.78
C PRO A 94 1.14 10.29 -11.03
N ALA A 95 0.66 9.54 -10.04
CA ALA A 95 0.25 8.17 -10.27
C ALA A 95 -0.91 8.22 -11.26
N THR A 96 -0.84 7.42 -12.33
CA THR A 96 -1.91 7.32 -13.31
C THR A 96 -3.22 7.03 -12.56
N ASN A 97 -4.31 7.73 -12.89
CA ASN A 97 -5.61 7.58 -12.21
C ASN A 97 -6.00 6.09 -12.07
N GLN A 98 -5.72 5.29 -13.10
CA GLN A 98 -5.95 3.85 -13.13
C GLN A 98 -5.25 3.06 -12.00
N TRP A 99 -4.04 3.46 -11.61
CA TRP A 99 -3.34 2.81 -10.49
C TRP A 99 -3.95 3.19 -9.15
N LEU A 100 -4.38 4.44 -8.96
CA LEU A 100 -5.08 4.87 -7.74
C LEU A 100 -6.42 4.15 -7.60
N GLU A 101 -7.19 4.05 -8.69
CA GLU A 101 -8.44 3.28 -8.76
C GLU A 101 -8.22 1.81 -8.38
N SER A 102 -7.15 1.20 -8.90
CA SER A 102 -6.81 -0.19 -8.54
C SER A 102 -6.50 -0.34 -7.05
N VAL A 103 -5.75 0.60 -6.45
CA VAL A 103 -5.43 0.58 -5.01
C VAL A 103 -6.70 0.79 -4.18
N GLU A 104 -7.60 1.68 -4.60
CA GLU A 104 -8.88 1.92 -3.94
C GLU A 104 -9.74 0.65 -3.91
N VAL A 105 -9.92 -0.02 -5.06
CA VAL A 105 -10.64 -1.31 -5.14
C VAL A 105 -10.04 -2.35 -4.20
N HIS A 106 -8.71 -2.45 -4.14
CA HIS A 106 -8.04 -3.38 -3.25
C HIS A 106 -8.33 -3.08 -1.77
N LEU A 107 -8.24 -1.81 -1.37
CA LEU A 107 -8.42 -1.37 0.01
C LEU A 107 -9.89 -1.40 0.43
N ASP A 108 -10.83 -1.12 -0.47
CA ASP A 108 -12.27 -1.24 -0.22
C ASP A 108 -12.69 -2.70 -0.04
N THR A 109 -12.09 -3.61 -0.81
CA THR A 109 -12.29 -5.05 -0.61
C THR A 109 -11.81 -5.47 0.78
N ALA A 110 -10.65 -4.97 1.23
CA ALA A 110 -10.17 -5.19 2.59
C ALA A 110 -11.07 -4.54 3.65
N LYS A 111 -11.58 -3.32 3.38
CA LYS A 111 -12.51 -2.57 4.26
C LYS A 111 -13.82 -3.31 4.45
N ALA A 112 -14.34 -3.92 3.38
CA ALA A 112 -15.55 -4.74 3.41
C ALA A 112 -15.35 -6.01 4.25
N PHE A 113 -14.17 -6.65 4.15
CA PHE A 113 -13.86 -7.86 4.90
C PHE A 113 -13.56 -7.61 6.39
N PHE A 114 -12.62 -6.71 6.70
CA PHE A 114 -12.21 -6.43 8.09
C PHE A 114 -13.20 -5.54 8.84
N GLY A 115 -14.01 -4.77 8.11
CA GLY A 115 -14.86 -3.71 8.63
C GLY A 115 -14.13 -2.38 8.82
N ALA A 116 -14.75 -1.28 8.40
CA ALA A 116 -14.17 0.06 8.48
C ALA A 116 -13.82 0.51 9.92
N GLY A 117 -14.57 0.00 10.91
CA GLY A 117 -14.43 0.41 12.30
C GLY A 117 -13.32 -0.29 13.09
N ILE A 118 -12.72 -1.35 12.56
CA ILE A 118 -11.67 -2.10 13.26
C ILE A 118 -10.45 -1.21 13.47
N LEU A 119 -9.75 -1.38 14.59
CA LEU A 119 -8.50 -0.67 14.84
C LEU A 119 -7.34 -1.33 14.06
N LEU A 120 -6.42 -0.52 13.57
CA LEU A 120 -5.23 -0.98 12.83
C LEU A 120 -4.42 -2.02 13.61
N ASP A 121 -4.29 -1.86 14.93
CA ASP A 121 -3.54 -2.77 15.82
C ASP A 121 -4.27 -4.08 16.14
N LYS A 122 -5.55 -4.20 15.74
CA LYS A 122 -6.36 -5.42 15.90
C LYS A 122 -6.39 -6.28 14.64
N ILE A 123 -5.88 -5.78 13.51
CA ILE A 123 -5.70 -6.60 12.31
C ILE A 123 -4.44 -7.46 12.52
N SER A 124 -4.65 -8.68 13.02
CA SER A 124 -3.59 -9.66 13.28
C SER A 124 -3.16 -10.40 12.01
N VAL A 125 -2.03 -11.09 12.08
CA VAL A 125 -1.58 -11.99 10.99
C VAL A 125 -2.65 -13.05 10.68
N SER A 126 -3.30 -13.62 11.70
CA SER A 126 -4.38 -14.61 11.51
C SER A 126 -5.55 -14.02 10.73
N LEU A 127 -5.97 -12.79 11.04
CA LEU A 127 -7.06 -12.14 10.33
C LEU A 127 -6.69 -11.85 8.87
N VAL A 128 -5.42 -11.51 8.60
CA VAL A 128 -4.94 -11.36 7.21
C VAL A 128 -4.87 -12.72 6.50
N SER A 129 -4.53 -13.82 7.18
CA SER A 129 -4.64 -15.17 6.60
C SER A 129 -6.07 -15.52 6.21
N ASP A 130 -7.06 -15.20 7.06
CA ASP A 130 -8.48 -15.39 6.73
C ASP A 130 -8.89 -14.53 5.53
N TYR A 131 -8.36 -13.31 5.44
CA TYR A 131 -8.56 -12.45 4.27
C TYR A 131 -7.97 -13.04 2.99
N VAL A 132 -6.80 -13.69 3.06
CA VAL A 132 -6.22 -14.39 1.89
C VAL A 132 -7.13 -15.51 1.41
N ILE A 133 -7.70 -16.29 2.32
CA ILE A 133 -8.68 -17.34 1.99
C ILE A 133 -9.92 -16.72 1.34
N HIS A 134 -10.41 -15.60 1.87
CA HIS A 134 -11.53 -14.86 1.29
C HIS A 134 -11.22 -14.36 -0.14
N LEU A 135 -10.04 -13.78 -0.37
CA LEU A 135 -9.62 -13.31 -1.70
C LEU A 135 -9.64 -14.42 -2.75
N ALA A 136 -9.33 -15.66 -2.38
CA ALA A 136 -9.38 -16.81 -3.29
C ALA A 136 -10.81 -17.17 -3.75
N THR A 137 -11.84 -16.69 -3.04
CA THR A 137 -13.26 -16.89 -3.40
C THR A 137 -13.83 -15.77 -4.27
N LEU A 138 -13.07 -14.69 -4.48
CA LEU A 138 -13.58 -13.54 -5.22
C LEU A 138 -13.45 -13.75 -6.73
N PRO A 139 -14.47 -13.36 -7.52
CA PRO A 139 -14.40 -13.38 -8.97
C PRO A 139 -13.46 -12.30 -9.51
N ASN A 140 -12.80 -12.57 -10.63
CA ASN A 140 -11.93 -11.63 -11.35
C ASN A 140 -12.66 -10.88 -12.48
N GLY A 141 -13.97 -11.07 -12.62
CA GLY A 141 -14.81 -10.43 -13.64
C GLY A 141 -14.73 -11.04 -15.04
N ARG A 142 -13.86 -12.02 -15.29
CA ARG A 142 -13.75 -12.74 -16.57
C ARG A 142 -14.57 -14.01 -16.55
N LEU A 143 -15.21 -14.33 -17.66
CA LEU A 143 -15.82 -15.64 -17.86
C LEU A 143 -14.72 -16.70 -18.05
N LEU A 144 -14.97 -17.91 -17.57
CA LEU A 144 -14.11 -19.05 -17.88
C LEU A 144 -14.14 -19.33 -19.39
N THR A 145 -13.03 -19.83 -19.93
CA THR A 145 -12.86 -20.12 -21.37
C THR A 145 -13.90 -21.10 -21.92
N ASN A 146 -14.45 -21.94 -21.05
CA ASN A 146 -15.54 -22.88 -21.36
C ASN A 146 -16.95 -22.24 -21.33
N GLY A 147 -17.05 -20.94 -21.07
CA GLY A 147 -18.31 -20.18 -20.94
C GLY A 147 -19.15 -20.52 -19.70
N LYS A 148 -18.67 -21.40 -18.81
CA LYS A 148 -19.43 -21.92 -17.66
C LYS A 148 -18.86 -21.41 -16.34
N GLY A 149 -19.17 -20.16 -16.01
CA GLY A 149 -18.84 -19.55 -14.72
C GLY A 149 -17.86 -18.39 -14.83
N VAL A 150 -17.51 -17.83 -13.67
CA VAL A 150 -16.62 -16.68 -13.54
C VAL A 150 -15.28 -17.15 -13.00
N ALA A 151 -14.19 -16.71 -13.62
CA ALA A 151 -12.84 -17.00 -13.16
C ALA A 151 -12.59 -16.28 -11.83
N MET A 152 -11.87 -16.93 -10.91
CA MET A 152 -11.54 -16.36 -9.60
C MET A 152 -10.26 -15.52 -9.66
N LEU A 153 -10.00 -14.74 -8.62
CA LEU A 153 -8.75 -14.01 -8.48
C LEU A 153 -7.55 -14.97 -8.49
N SER A 154 -6.67 -14.83 -9.47
CA SER A 154 -5.43 -15.59 -9.53
C SER A 154 -4.50 -15.24 -8.35
N PRO A 155 -3.60 -16.14 -7.92
CA PRO A 155 -2.66 -15.85 -6.83
C PRO A 155 -1.83 -14.58 -7.07
N SER A 156 -1.45 -14.31 -8.33
CA SER A 156 -0.75 -13.09 -8.74
C SER A 156 -1.59 -11.83 -8.52
N THR A 157 -2.89 -11.90 -8.75
CA THR A 157 -3.82 -10.79 -8.46
C THR A 157 -4.03 -10.63 -6.96
N GLN A 158 -4.21 -11.73 -6.21
CA GLN A 158 -4.32 -11.69 -4.75
C GLN A 158 -3.10 -10.99 -4.10
N ARG A 159 -1.89 -11.21 -4.64
CA ARG A 159 -0.68 -10.47 -4.23
C ARG A 159 -0.79 -8.95 -4.40
N LYS A 160 -1.49 -8.44 -5.41
CA LYS A 160 -1.69 -6.99 -5.61
C LYS A 160 -2.55 -6.38 -4.50
N TYR A 161 -3.57 -7.10 -4.04
CA TYR A 161 -4.38 -6.73 -2.88
C TYR A 161 -3.51 -6.68 -1.62
N LEU A 162 -2.75 -7.74 -1.35
CA LEU A 162 -1.85 -7.79 -0.20
C LEU A 162 -0.75 -6.72 -0.25
N ASN A 163 -0.21 -6.40 -1.43
CA ASN A 163 0.79 -5.35 -1.58
C ASN A 163 0.21 -3.96 -1.26
N SER A 164 -1.04 -3.70 -1.67
CA SER A 164 -1.75 -2.46 -1.35
C SER A 164 -1.99 -2.34 0.15
N LEU A 165 -2.43 -3.43 0.80
CA LEU A 165 -2.60 -3.49 2.24
C LEU A 165 -1.27 -3.32 3.00
N SER A 166 -0.20 -3.99 2.54
CA SER A 166 1.15 -3.86 3.13
C SER A 166 1.70 -2.43 3.02
N ASN A 167 1.45 -1.74 1.91
CA ASN A 167 1.81 -0.33 1.74
C ASN A 167 1.08 0.56 2.75
N LEU A 168 -0.22 0.30 2.99
CA LEU A 168 -1.00 1.01 3.99
C LEU A 168 -0.41 0.82 5.39
N PHE A 169 -0.12 -0.42 5.80
CA PHE A 169 0.51 -0.70 7.10
C PHE A 169 1.92 -0.10 7.23
N ARG A 170 2.73 -0.11 6.17
CA ARG A 170 4.03 0.57 6.17
C ARG A 170 3.91 2.07 6.40
N ARG A 171 2.90 2.72 5.80
CA ARG A 171 2.61 4.13 6.06
C ARG A 171 2.17 4.35 7.51
N ALA A 172 1.26 3.52 8.02
CA ALA A 172 0.80 3.60 9.41
C ALA A 172 1.96 3.49 10.41
N ILE A 173 2.92 2.61 10.13
CA ILE A 173 4.15 2.48 10.93
C ILE A 173 5.01 3.74 10.81
N SER A 174 5.23 4.24 9.59
CA SER A 174 6.04 5.44 9.36
C SER A 174 5.46 6.69 10.03
N GLU A 175 4.14 6.80 10.12
CA GLU A 175 3.41 7.90 10.75
C GLU A 175 3.21 7.68 12.27
N GLY A 176 3.70 6.57 12.81
CA GLY A 176 3.66 6.28 14.25
C GLY A 176 2.32 5.76 14.79
N PHE A 177 1.38 5.39 13.92
CA PHE A 177 0.11 4.75 14.33
C PHE A 177 0.31 3.29 14.76
N LEU A 178 1.38 2.64 14.28
CA LEU A 178 1.76 1.28 14.62
C LEU A 178 3.26 1.21 14.94
N PRO A 179 3.70 0.27 15.81
CA PRO A 179 5.11 0.11 16.10
C PRO A 179 5.87 -0.50 14.90
N PRO A 180 7.20 -0.27 14.80
CA PRO A 180 8.04 -0.93 13.81
C PRO A 180 7.87 -2.46 13.82
N GLY A 181 7.80 -3.07 12.65
CA GLY A 181 7.61 -4.51 12.50
C GLY A 181 6.16 -5.01 12.65
N ALA A 182 5.22 -4.17 13.05
CA ALA A 182 3.81 -4.56 13.24
C ALA A 182 2.99 -4.65 11.93
N ASN A 183 3.63 -4.93 10.79
CA ASN A 183 2.92 -5.13 9.53
C ASN A 183 2.46 -6.60 9.44
N PRO A 184 1.17 -6.90 9.60
CA PRO A 184 0.68 -8.28 9.62
C PRO A 184 0.84 -8.97 8.26
N VAL A 185 0.81 -8.19 7.16
CA VAL A 185 0.99 -8.72 5.80
C VAL A 185 2.43 -9.17 5.56
N THR A 186 3.41 -8.45 6.12
CA THR A 186 4.82 -8.85 5.98
C THR A 186 5.09 -10.14 6.74
N ALA A 187 4.50 -10.29 7.92
CA ALA A 187 4.66 -11.44 8.82
C ALA A 187 3.92 -12.72 8.38
N LEU A 188 3.10 -12.67 7.32
CA LEU A 188 2.51 -13.86 6.71
C LEU A 188 3.59 -14.80 6.17
N LEU A 189 3.56 -16.05 6.62
CA LEU A 189 4.44 -17.13 6.14
C LEU A 189 4.06 -17.55 4.72
N ASP A 190 2.81 -17.97 4.55
CA ASP A 190 2.31 -18.49 3.29
C ASP A 190 1.58 -17.39 2.51
N LYS A 191 2.28 -16.80 1.55
CA LYS A 191 1.69 -15.81 0.63
C LYS A 191 1.26 -16.51 -0.65
N PRO A 192 0.09 -16.14 -1.24
CA PRO A 192 -0.33 -16.66 -2.53
C PRO A 192 0.81 -16.53 -3.54
N THR A 193 1.21 -17.64 -4.15
CA THR A 193 2.27 -17.66 -5.15
C THR A 193 1.66 -18.07 -6.47
N GLY A 194 1.69 -17.17 -7.45
CA GLY A 194 1.37 -17.54 -8.82
C GLY A 194 2.57 -18.25 -9.43
N GLU A 195 2.30 -19.30 -10.19
CA GLU A 195 3.30 -19.85 -11.10
C GLU A 195 3.53 -18.83 -12.22
N PRO A 196 4.78 -18.45 -12.50
CA PRO A 196 5.07 -17.65 -13.68
C PRO A 196 4.76 -18.50 -14.91
N GLU A 197 3.70 -18.13 -15.62
CA GLU A 197 3.39 -18.67 -16.94
C GLU A 197 4.05 -17.75 -17.96
N GLU A 198 4.88 -18.32 -18.82
CA GLU A 198 5.44 -17.59 -19.96
C GLU A 198 4.29 -17.27 -20.93
N ALA A 199 4.28 -16.06 -21.48
CA ALA A 199 3.29 -15.73 -22.49
C ALA A 199 3.56 -16.56 -23.74
N ASP A 200 2.52 -17.10 -24.36
CA ASP A 200 2.64 -17.72 -25.67
C ASP A 200 3.10 -16.67 -26.68
N TRP A 201 4.30 -16.88 -27.23
CA TRP A 201 4.86 -16.01 -28.25
C TRP A 201 4.28 -16.38 -29.62
N LEU A 202 4.05 -15.37 -30.46
CA LEU A 202 3.78 -15.62 -31.88
C LEU A 202 5.10 -15.92 -32.58
N GLU A 203 5.18 -17.07 -33.23
CA GLU A 203 6.28 -17.37 -34.13
C GLU A 203 6.22 -16.47 -35.38
N ALA A 204 7.33 -16.37 -36.12
CA ALA A 204 7.44 -15.41 -37.22
C ALA A 204 6.41 -15.64 -38.34
N ASP A 205 6.06 -16.89 -38.61
CA ASP A 205 5.02 -17.28 -39.55
C ASP A 205 3.62 -16.99 -39.03
N GLU A 206 3.35 -17.23 -37.75
CA GLU A 206 2.09 -16.86 -37.10
C GLU A 206 1.88 -15.34 -37.09
N ALA A 207 2.93 -14.56 -36.78
CA ALA A 207 2.92 -13.11 -36.85
C ALA A 207 2.65 -12.61 -38.29
N ALA A 208 3.25 -13.24 -39.29
CA ALA A 208 2.99 -12.93 -40.70
C ALA A 208 1.53 -13.21 -41.10
N LEU A 209 0.94 -14.29 -40.60
CA LEU A 209 -0.47 -14.62 -40.83
C LEU A 209 -1.40 -13.58 -40.19
N VAL A 210 -1.13 -13.15 -38.96
CA VAL A 210 -1.90 -12.10 -38.28
C VAL A 210 -1.80 -10.78 -39.04
N LEU A 211 -0.59 -10.41 -39.50
CA LEU A 211 -0.37 -9.21 -40.28
C LEU A 211 -1.11 -9.25 -41.65
N TYR A 212 -1.09 -10.41 -42.32
CA TYR A 212 -1.84 -10.61 -43.56
C TYR A 212 -3.35 -10.53 -43.33
N ALA A 213 -3.86 -11.16 -42.27
CA ALA A 213 -5.27 -11.09 -41.89
C ALA A 213 -5.71 -9.64 -41.61
N ALA A 214 -4.89 -8.85 -40.91
CA ALA A 214 -5.14 -7.44 -40.67
C ALA A 214 -5.19 -6.62 -41.97
N ARG A 215 -4.40 -6.99 -42.98
CA ARG A 215 -4.39 -6.32 -44.30
C ARG A 215 -5.68 -6.54 -45.09
N ILE A 216 -6.26 -7.74 -44.99
CA ILE A 216 -7.48 -8.12 -45.73
C ILE A 216 -8.76 -7.94 -44.90
N TYR A 217 -8.63 -7.46 -43.67
CA TYR A 217 -9.75 -7.25 -42.76
C TYR A 217 -10.81 -6.34 -43.41
N ARG A 218 -12.06 -6.83 -43.44
CA ARG A 218 -13.23 -6.06 -43.85
C ARG A 218 -14.22 -6.04 -42.69
N PRO A 219 -14.57 -4.85 -42.15
CA PRO A 219 -15.49 -4.76 -41.04
C PRO A 219 -16.90 -5.19 -41.51
N MET A 220 -17.54 -6.07 -40.74
CA MET A 220 -18.97 -6.40 -40.96
C MET A 220 -19.90 -5.29 -40.45
N ARG A 221 -19.39 -4.44 -39.55
CA ARG A 221 -20.09 -3.34 -38.91
C ARG A 221 -19.21 -2.11 -38.94
N GLU A 222 -19.61 -1.11 -39.71
CA GLU A 222 -18.88 0.16 -39.88
C GLU A 222 -18.73 0.93 -38.56
N ASP A 223 -19.72 0.83 -37.67
CA ASP A 223 -19.70 1.48 -36.36
C ASP A 223 -18.64 0.92 -35.39
N LEU A 224 -18.10 -0.27 -35.68
CA LEU A 224 -17.04 -0.93 -34.91
C LEU A 224 -15.75 -1.10 -35.73
N ALA A 225 -15.66 -0.47 -36.90
CA ALA A 225 -14.56 -0.66 -37.83
C ALA A 225 -13.26 -0.01 -37.37
N LEU A 226 -12.22 -0.81 -37.19
CA LEU A 226 -10.86 -0.32 -36.94
C LEU A 226 -10.13 -0.10 -38.28
N ARG A 227 -10.33 1.07 -38.90
CA ARG A 227 -9.84 1.37 -40.26
C ARG A 227 -8.31 1.29 -40.42
N CYS A 228 -7.56 1.42 -39.34
CA CYS A 228 -6.09 1.39 -39.31
C CYS A 228 -5.51 0.08 -38.75
N VAL A 229 -6.29 -1.01 -38.68
CA VAL A 229 -5.87 -2.28 -38.05
C VAL A 229 -4.55 -2.81 -38.60
N TYR A 230 -4.33 -2.74 -39.91
CA TYR A 230 -3.08 -3.19 -40.53
C TYR A 230 -1.87 -2.41 -40.00
N ALA A 231 -1.97 -1.07 -39.98
CA ALA A 231 -0.88 -0.22 -39.49
C ALA A 231 -0.61 -0.45 -38.00
N LEU A 232 -1.66 -0.60 -37.18
CA LEU A 232 -1.52 -0.87 -35.75
C LEU A 232 -0.83 -2.20 -35.46
N VAL A 233 -1.28 -3.27 -36.12
CA VAL A 233 -0.68 -4.61 -35.99
C VAL A 233 0.76 -4.61 -36.50
N ALA A 234 1.03 -3.95 -37.64
CA ALA A 234 2.38 -3.81 -38.17
C ALA A 234 3.31 -3.10 -37.17
N THR A 235 2.87 -1.97 -36.59
CA THR A 235 3.69 -1.24 -35.61
C THR A 235 3.97 -2.10 -34.37
N LEU A 236 2.98 -2.80 -33.82
CA LEU A 236 3.18 -3.69 -32.67
C LEU A 236 4.21 -4.79 -32.97
N LEU A 237 4.06 -5.48 -34.11
CA LEU A 237 4.93 -6.60 -34.48
C LEU A 237 6.36 -6.15 -34.83
N LEU A 238 6.51 -5.02 -35.53
CA LEU A 238 7.81 -4.58 -36.06
C LEU A 238 8.63 -3.78 -35.05
N THR A 239 7.99 -3.16 -34.04
CA THR A 239 8.70 -2.33 -33.05
C THR A 239 8.81 -2.97 -31.68
N GLY A 240 7.93 -3.93 -31.36
CA GLY A 240 7.80 -4.48 -30.00
C GLY A 240 7.29 -3.46 -28.97
N GLY A 241 6.77 -2.30 -29.39
CA GLY A 241 6.21 -1.28 -28.51
C GLY A 241 5.03 -1.81 -27.71
N ARG A 242 4.85 -1.33 -26.47
CA ARG A 242 3.70 -1.70 -25.65
C ARG A 242 2.43 -1.12 -26.28
N LEU A 243 1.29 -1.79 -26.06
CA LEU A 243 0.01 -1.34 -26.62
C LEU A 243 -0.31 0.13 -26.31
N ALA A 244 -0.07 0.58 -25.08
CA ALA A 244 -0.30 1.98 -24.70
C ALA A 244 0.66 2.97 -25.39
N GLU A 245 1.90 2.57 -25.64
CA GLU A 245 2.91 3.38 -26.34
C GLU A 245 2.51 3.51 -27.82
N VAL A 246 2.16 2.41 -28.48
CA VAL A 246 1.73 2.41 -29.89
C VAL A 246 0.43 3.18 -30.09
N LEU A 247 -0.55 3.04 -29.18
CA LEU A 247 -1.81 3.79 -29.27
C LEU A 247 -1.65 5.28 -28.94
N GLY A 248 -0.56 5.66 -28.25
CA GLY A 248 -0.25 7.04 -27.89
C GLY A 248 0.63 7.78 -28.91
N LEU A 249 1.08 7.11 -29.98
CA LEU A 249 2.00 7.71 -30.96
C LEU A 249 1.42 8.96 -31.63
N GLU A 250 2.22 10.02 -31.63
CA GLU A 250 1.97 11.25 -32.37
C GLU A 250 2.81 11.31 -33.64
N ILE A 251 2.45 12.20 -34.58
CA ILE A 251 3.20 12.39 -35.83
C ILE A 251 4.66 12.80 -35.55
N GLY A 252 4.88 13.55 -34.47
CA GLY A 252 6.22 14.01 -34.07
C GLY A 252 7.16 12.88 -33.62
N ASP A 253 6.62 11.72 -33.25
CA ASP A 253 7.39 10.58 -32.77
C ASP A 253 7.99 9.73 -33.89
N VAL A 254 7.54 9.96 -35.13
CA VAL A 254 7.97 9.22 -36.32
C VAL A 254 9.01 10.01 -37.09
N ASN A 255 10.24 9.48 -37.13
CA ASN A 255 11.29 10.04 -37.95
C ASN A 255 11.39 9.27 -39.28
N PHE A 256 10.75 9.81 -40.32
CA PHE A 256 10.76 9.20 -41.66
C PHE A 256 12.15 9.16 -42.32
N GLN A 257 13.07 10.04 -41.96
CA GLN A 257 14.44 10.02 -42.50
C GLN A 257 15.30 8.93 -41.86
N ARG A 258 15.05 8.63 -40.58
CA ARG A 258 15.79 7.63 -39.82
C ARG A 258 15.08 6.28 -39.76
N GLU A 259 13.87 6.21 -40.30
CA GLU A 259 13.01 5.02 -40.24
C GLU A 259 12.80 4.52 -38.80
N THR A 260 12.70 5.46 -37.85
CA THR A 260 12.58 5.14 -36.42
C THR A 260 11.31 5.73 -35.82
N ILE A 261 10.76 5.00 -34.84
CA ILE A 261 9.67 5.45 -33.98
C ILE A 261 10.21 5.63 -32.56
N THR A 262 9.82 6.72 -31.91
CA THR A 262 10.15 6.98 -30.49
C THR A 262 8.87 6.82 -29.65
N PHE A 263 9.00 6.24 -28.46
CA PHE A 263 7.87 6.02 -27.54
C PHE A 263 8.07 6.83 -26.26
#